data_AF-A0AAD7ZMY1-F1
#
_entry.id   AF-A0AAD7ZMY1-F1
#
_cell.length_a   1.000
_cell.length_b   1.000
_cell.length_c   1.000
_cell.angle_alpha   90.00
_cell.angle_beta   90.00
_cell.angle_gamma   90.00
#
_symmetry.space_group_name_H-M   'P 1'
#
loop_
_entity.id
_entity.type
_entity.pdbx_description
1 polymer ?
#
loop_
_entity_poly.entity_id
_entity_poly.type
_entity_poly.pdbx_seq_one_letter_code
_entity_poly.pdbx_strand_id
1 'polypeptide(L)'
;MCVYVRYLEVKHYPELTSSDNEVSPRVNKVALVNGLLSCLGLDLVANFQETNVISVHLLGAVLCFGAGTIYFIFQVWLSNKMPDLASRRLVITRAVFVAICILSMALFIIGAGVAVVQYDGEEEYGFMVDWDPEMSGLGVAPHEHHL
;
A
#
# COMPACT_ATOMS: atom_id res chain seq x y z
N MET A 1 -3.67 -6.68 -14.04
CA MET A 1 -4.35 -6.56 -15.35
C MET A 1 -4.89 -5.14 -15.60
N CYS A 2 -5.75 -4.59 -14.74
CA CYS A 2 -6.40 -3.28 -14.97
C CYS A 2 -5.43 -2.10 -15.18
N VAL A 3 -4.33 -2.04 -14.42
CA VAL A 3 -3.31 -0.97 -14.53
C VAL A 3 -2.68 -0.92 -15.92
N TYR A 4 -2.35 -2.08 -16.49
CA TYR A 4 -1.72 -2.18 -17.80
C TYR A 4 -2.69 -1.81 -18.93
N VAL A 5 -3.96 -2.22 -18.83
CA VAL A 5 -4.99 -1.82 -19.79
C VAL A 5 -5.14 -0.29 -19.80
N ARG A 6 -5.19 0.36 -18.63
CA ARG A 6 -5.26 1.83 -18.55
C ARG A 6 -4.03 2.51 -19.14
N TYR A 7 -2.83 1.94 -18.95
CA TYR A 7 -1.62 2.44 -19.59
C TYR A 7 -1.74 2.42 -21.13
N LEU A 8 -2.26 1.32 -21.70
CA LEU A 8 -2.45 1.20 -23.14
C LEU A 8 -3.50 2.16 -23.67
N GLU A 9 -4.63 2.33 -22.97
CA GLU A 9 -5.67 3.30 -23.34
C GLU A 9 -5.11 4.72 -23.40
N VAL A 10 -4.37 5.17 -22.38
CA VAL A 10 -3.73 6.50 -22.36
C VAL A 10 -2.71 6.63 -23.49
N LYS A 11 -1.97 5.57 -23.79
CA LYS A 11 -0.94 5.56 -24.84
C LYS A 11 -1.52 5.75 -26.24
N HIS A 12 -2.67 5.13 -26.53
CA HIS A 12 -3.29 5.16 -27.87
C HIS A 12 -4.40 6.23 -27.98
N TYR A 13 -4.68 6.97 -26.90
CA TYR A 13 -5.70 8.02 -26.90
C TYR A 13 -5.52 9.06 -28.05
N PRO A 14 -4.31 9.58 -28.34
CA PRO A 14 -4.10 10.54 -29.44
C PRO A 14 -4.34 9.95 -30.84
N GLU A 15 -4.24 8.63 -30.99
CA GLU A 15 -4.51 7.94 -32.26
C GLU A 15 -6.02 7.68 -32.44
N LEU A 16 -6.73 7.47 -31.33
CA LEU A 16 -8.16 7.16 -31.30
C LEU A 16 -9.05 8.42 -31.31
N THR A 17 -8.51 9.54 -30.87
CA THR A 17 -9.18 10.84 -30.83
C THR A 17 -8.23 11.84 -31.46
N SER A 18 -8.68 12.63 -32.44
CA SER A 18 -7.92 13.75 -33.04
C SER A 18 -7.70 14.90 -32.05
N SER A 19 -7.23 14.58 -30.85
CA SER A 19 -7.12 15.41 -29.67
C SER A 19 -5.69 15.92 -29.54
N ASP A 20 -5.55 17.24 -29.48
CA ASP A 20 -4.26 17.91 -29.20
C ASP A 20 -3.84 17.77 -27.71
N ASN A 21 -4.64 17.11 -26.86
CA ASN A 21 -4.28 16.85 -25.47
C ASN A 21 -3.25 15.74 -25.37
N GLU A 22 -2.00 16.08 -25.66
CA GLU A 22 -0.88 15.17 -25.59
C GLU A 22 -0.52 14.90 -24.12
N VAL A 23 -0.69 13.66 -23.68
CA VAL A 23 -0.19 13.19 -22.38
C VAL A 23 1.23 12.69 -22.58
N SER A 24 2.18 13.25 -21.81
CA SER A 24 3.57 12.79 -21.88
C SER A 24 3.66 11.27 -21.60
N PRO A 25 4.33 10.49 -22.47
CA PRO A 25 4.54 9.05 -22.25
C PRO A 25 5.27 8.74 -20.94
N ARG A 26 6.09 9.68 -20.46
CA ARG A 26 6.80 9.56 -19.18
C ARG A 26 5.83 9.54 -18.00
N VAL A 27 4.83 10.43 -18.01
CA VAL A 27 3.80 10.49 -16.94
C VAL A 27 2.99 9.20 -16.91
N ASN A 28 2.56 8.72 -18.07
CA ASN A 28 1.83 7.46 -18.18
C ASN A 28 2.67 6.26 -17.68
N LYS A 29 3.98 6.23 -18.00
CA LYS A 29 4.90 5.19 -17.51
C LYS A 29 5.12 5.27 -16.00
N VAL A 30 5.25 6.47 -15.43
CA VAL A 30 5.36 6.65 -13.97
C VAL A 30 4.09 6.16 -13.28
N ALA A 31 2.91 6.48 -13.81
CA ALA A 31 1.65 5.95 -13.29
C ALA A 31 1.62 4.42 -13.35
N LEU A 32 2.00 3.81 -14.48
CA LEU A 32 2.09 2.34 -14.61
C LEU A 32 2.97 1.72 -13.53
N VAL A 33 4.19 2.24 -13.33
CA VAL A 33 5.12 1.72 -12.32
C VAL A 33 4.52 1.80 -10.92
N ASN A 34 3.91 2.94 -10.56
CA ASN A 34 3.26 3.09 -9.26
C ASN A 34 2.09 2.14 -9.07
N GLY A 35 1.28 1.91 -10.12
CA GLY A 35 0.19 0.94 -10.07
C GLY A 35 0.69 -0.49 -9.90
N LEU A 36 1.79 -0.87 -10.55
CA LEU A 36 2.41 -2.19 -10.39
C LEU A 36 3.01 -2.37 -8.99
N LEU A 37 3.70 -1.35 -8.47
CA LEU A 37 4.21 -1.35 -7.09
C LEU A 37 3.08 -1.48 -6.07
N SER A 38 1.96 -0.82 -6.30
CA SER A 38 0.77 -0.95 -5.43
C SER A 38 0.20 -2.37 -5.47
N CYS A 39 0.12 -3.00 -6.65
CA CYS A 39 -0.29 -4.41 -6.77
C CYS A 39 0.68 -5.36 -6.05
N LEU A 40 1.99 -5.12 -6.16
CA LEU A 40 2.99 -5.88 -5.42
C LEU A 40 2.83 -5.69 -3.92
N GLY A 41 2.61 -4.46 -3.46
CA GLY A 41 2.36 -4.17 -2.05
C GLY A 41 1.13 -4.90 -1.50
N LEU A 42 0.04 -4.95 -2.28
CA LEU A 42 -1.17 -5.69 -1.91
C LEU A 42 -0.89 -7.19 -1.76
N ASP A 43 -0.11 -7.78 -2.67
CA ASP A 43 0.29 -9.19 -2.58
C ASP A 43 1.17 -9.46 -1.35
N LEU A 44 2.12 -8.56 -1.05
CA LEU A 44 2.94 -8.68 0.16
C LEU A 44 2.10 -8.61 1.44
N VAL A 45 1.19 -7.64 1.56
CA VAL A 45 0.28 -7.51 2.71
C VAL A 45 -0.59 -8.75 2.89
N ALA A 46 -1.10 -9.31 1.78
CA ALA A 46 -2.01 -10.45 1.80
C ALA A 46 -1.30 -11.75 2.21
N ASN A 47 -0.07 -11.97 1.76
CA ASN A 47 0.68 -13.20 1.99
C ASN A 47 1.57 -13.15 3.25
N PHE A 48 2.08 -11.97 3.60
CA PHE A 48 2.90 -11.73 4.80
C PHE A 48 2.10 -10.89 5.77
N GLN A 49 1.12 -11.51 6.42
CA GLN A 49 0.35 -10.88 7.49
C GLN A 49 1.26 -10.53 8.67
N GLU A 50 0.79 -9.60 9.52
CA GLU A 50 1.53 -9.09 10.68
C GLU A 50 2.07 -10.20 11.60
N THR A 51 1.37 -11.33 11.68
CA THR A 51 1.71 -12.48 12.53
C THR A 51 2.85 -13.36 12.01
N ASN A 52 3.21 -13.24 10.72
CA ASN A 52 4.28 -14.05 10.12
C ASN A 52 5.59 -13.26 10.03
N VAL A 53 5.57 -12.13 9.31
CA VAL A 53 6.77 -11.30 9.11
C VAL A 53 6.36 -9.82 9.05
N ILE A 54 6.33 -9.17 10.22
CA ILE A 54 5.89 -7.79 10.37
C ILE A 54 6.65 -6.81 9.47
N SER A 55 7.97 -6.99 9.28
CA SER A 55 8.77 -6.09 8.44
C SER A 55 8.32 -6.10 6.97
N VAL A 56 7.98 -7.28 6.43
CA VAL A 56 7.49 -7.42 5.06
C VAL A 56 6.07 -6.89 4.95
N HIS A 57 5.24 -7.10 5.98
CA HIS A 57 3.89 -6.55 6.05
C HIS A 57 3.91 -5.01 5.96
N LEU A 58 4.75 -4.35 6.77
CA LEU A 58 4.88 -2.89 6.78
C LEU A 58 5.37 -2.35 5.43
N LEU A 59 6.37 -3.00 4.83
CA LEU A 59 6.84 -2.66 3.48
C LEU A 59 5.71 -2.79 2.46
N GLY A 60 4.97 -3.89 2.50
CA GLY A 60 3.80 -4.12 1.66
C GLY A 60 2.75 -3.03 1.83
N ALA A 61 2.45 -2.62 3.05
CA ALA A 61 1.47 -1.57 3.35
C ALA A 61 1.89 -0.22 2.77
N VAL A 62 3.16 0.17 2.95
CA VAL A 62 3.72 1.40 2.36
C VAL A 62 3.64 1.37 0.83
N LEU A 63 4.01 0.25 0.19
CA LEU A 63 3.91 0.10 -1.26
C LEU A 63 2.45 0.13 -1.74
N CYS A 64 1.56 -0.59 -1.06
CA CYS A 64 0.15 -0.71 -1.40
C CYS A 64 -0.54 0.66 -1.38
N PHE A 65 -0.51 1.33 -0.22
CA PHE A 65 -1.23 2.58 -0.02
C PHE A 65 -0.46 3.78 -0.59
N GLY A 66 0.86 3.81 -0.47
CA GLY A 66 1.69 4.93 -0.92
C GLY A 66 1.73 5.02 -2.44
N ALA A 67 2.22 3.96 -3.10
CA ALA A 67 2.26 3.91 -4.56
C ALA A 67 0.83 3.89 -5.16
N GLY A 68 -0.13 3.28 -4.46
CA GLY A 68 -1.54 3.29 -4.85
C GLY A 68 -2.13 4.70 -4.88
N THR A 69 -1.86 5.52 -3.86
CA THR A 69 -2.29 6.92 -3.81
C THR A 69 -1.73 7.72 -4.97
N ILE A 70 -0.42 7.60 -5.23
CA ILE A 70 0.25 8.28 -6.34
C ILE A 70 -0.39 7.85 -7.67
N TYR A 71 -0.62 6.55 -7.86
CA TYR A 71 -1.29 6.01 -9.04
C TYR A 71 -2.69 6.60 -9.24
N PHE A 72 -3.54 6.59 -8.21
CA PHE A 72 -4.90 7.10 -8.34
C PHE A 72 -4.96 8.61 -8.57
N ILE A 73 -4.03 9.39 -8.01
CA ILE A 73 -3.88 10.82 -8.33
C ILE A 73 -3.58 11.01 -9.83
N PHE A 74 -2.62 10.25 -10.38
CA PHE A 74 -2.36 10.27 -11.81
C PHE A 74 -3.59 9.86 -12.62
N GLN A 75 -4.34 8.85 -12.19
CA GLN A 75 -5.55 8.42 -12.88
C GLN A 75 -6.65 9.51 -12.88
N VAL A 76 -6.81 10.29 -11.82
CA VAL A 76 -7.73 11.44 -11.81
C VAL A 76 -7.24 12.53 -12.78
N TRP A 77 -5.96 12.87 -12.74
CA TRP A 77 -5.37 13.87 -13.63
C TRP A 77 -5.49 13.49 -15.11
N LEU A 78 -5.14 12.23 -15.43
CA LEU A 78 -5.25 11.65 -16.78
C LEU A 78 -6.70 11.63 -17.27
N SER A 79 -7.66 11.25 -16.41
CA SER A 79 -9.08 11.31 -16.75
C SER A 79 -9.53 12.72 -17.14
N ASN A 80 -9.08 13.74 -16.42
CA ASN A 80 -9.45 15.12 -16.73
C ASN A 80 -8.84 15.61 -18.05
N LYS A 81 -7.69 15.06 -18.45
CA LYS A 81 -7.04 15.35 -19.73
C LYS A 81 -7.65 14.60 -20.91
N MET A 82 -8.39 13.53 -20.67
CA MET A 82 -9.01 12.69 -21.70
C MET A 82 -10.54 12.60 -21.46
N PRO A 83 -11.28 13.73 -21.57
CA PRO A 83 -12.70 13.77 -21.24
C PRO A 83 -13.56 12.83 -22.11
N ASP A 84 -13.13 12.54 -23.35
CA ASP A 84 -13.85 11.64 -24.26
C ASP A 84 -13.82 10.18 -23.79
N LEU A 85 -12.79 9.81 -23.02
CA LEU A 85 -12.61 8.45 -22.48
C LEU A 85 -13.06 8.33 -21.02
N ALA A 86 -13.20 9.46 -20.32
CA ALA A 86 -13.49 9.50 -18.90
C ALA A 86 -14.93 9.96 -18.62
N SER A 87 -15.81 9.00 -18.32
CA SER A 87 -17.13 9.35 -17.78
C SER A 87 -17.00 10.07 -16.43
N ARG A 88 -17.91 11.01 -16.13
CA ARG A 88 -17.95 11.71 -14.83
C ARG A 88 -17.99 10.74 -13.65
N ARG A 89 -18.68 9.60 -13.79
CA ARG A 89 -18.75 8.54 -12.77
C ARG A 89 -17.37 7.92 -12.50
N LEU A 90 -16.57 7.71 -13.55
CA LEU A 90 -15.23 7.16 -13.45
C LEU A 90 -14.25 8.12 -12.77
N VAL A 91 -14.37 9.44 -13.01
CA VAL A 91 -13.57 10.44 -12.29
C VAL A 91 -13.92 10.45 -10.80
N ILE A 92 -15.21 10.41 -10.47
CA ILE A 92 -15.69 10.38 -9.08
C ILE A 92 -15.20 9.12 -8.38
N THR A 93 -15.33 7.93 -8.97
CA THR A 93 -14.85 6.69 -8.34
C THR A 93 -13.34 6.71 -8.13
N ARG A 94 -12.55 7.24 -9.06
CA ARG A 94 -11.10 7.44 -8.88
C ARG A 94 -10.80 8.38 -7.72
N ALA A 95 -11.52 9.49 -7.58
CA ALA A 95 -11.36 10.43 -6.47
C ALA A 95 -11.72 9.78 -5.12
N VAL A 96 -12.78 8.95 -5.07
CA VAL A 96 -13.14 8.18 -3.88
C VAL A 96 -12.02 7.20 -3.51
N PHE A 97 -11.41 6.50 -4.47
CA PHE A 97 -10.27 5.63 -4.20
C PHE A 97 -9.05 6.40 -3.66
N VAL A 98 -8.76 7.60 -4.18
CA VAL A 98 -7.72 8.46 -3.60
C VAL A 98 -8.01 8.76 -2.13
N ALA A 99 -9.25 9.17 -1.81
CA ALA A 99 -9.64 9.49 -0.44
C ALA A 99 -9.52 8.27 0.49
N ILE A 100 -9.94 7.09 0.02
CA ILE A 100 -9.79 5.82 0.76
C ILE A 100 -8.31 5.53 1.00
N CYS A 101 -7.45 5.60 -0.02
CA CYS A 101 -6.03 5.32 0.14
C CYS A 101 -5.34 6.29 1.12
N ILE A 102 -5.67 7.58 1.06
CA ILE A 102 -5.15 8.58 2.00
C ILE A 102 -5.62 8.28 3.43
N LEU A 103 -6.90 7.96 3.61
CA LEU A 103 -7.45 7.63 4.92
C LEU A 103 -6.79 6.36 5.48
N SER A 104 -6.67 5.31 4.67
CA SER A 104 -5.98 4.07 5.07
C SER A 104 -4.53 4.32 5.44
N MET A 105 -3.81 5.16 4.68
CA MET A 105 -2.44 5.54 5.00
C MET A 105 -2.36 6.32 6.32
N ALA A 106 -3.28 7.27 6.55
CA ALA A 106 -3.31 8.04 7.79
C ALA A 106 -3.59 7.14 9.00
N LEU A 107 -4.57 6.24 8.90
CA LEU A 107 -4.88 5.27 9.96
C LEU A 107 -3.69 4.35 10.23
N PHE A 108 -2.99 3.90 9.19
CA PHE A 108 -1.77 3.10 9.32
C PHE A 108 -0.67 3.85 10.06
N ILE A 109 -0.38 5.11 9.69
CA ILE A 109 0.65 5.94 10.34
C ILE A 109 0.29 6.19 11.81
N ILE A 110 -0.96 6.54 12.09
CA ILE A 110 -1.42 6.79 13.46
C ILE A 110 -1.35 5.51 14.29
N GLY A 111 -1.84 4.39 13.76
CA GLY A 111 -1.79 3.09 14.44
C GLY A 111 -0.36 2.66 14.73
N ALA A 112 0.54 2.78 13.76
CA ALA A 112 1.97 2.49 13.95
C ALA A 112 2.60 3.43 14.99
N GLY A 113 2.26 4.72 14.99
CA GLY A 113 2.75 5.68 15.98
C GLY A 113 2.26 5.39 17.40
N VAL A 114 0.97 5.08 17.56
CA VAL A 114 0.41 4.65 18.86
C VAL A 114 1.07 3.37 19.33
N ALA A 115 1.26 2.39 18.43
CA ALA A 115 1.96 1.17 18.76
C ALA A 115 3.37 1.47 19.28
N VAL A 116 4.18 2.28 18.59
CA VAL A 116 5.53 2.64 19.06
C VAL A 116 5.51 3.34 20.43
N VAL A 117 4.52 4.20 20.70
CA VAL A 117 4.44 4.94 21.97
C VAL A 117 3.95 4.06 23.13
N GLN A 118 3.03 3.14 22.86
CA GLN A 118 2.44 2.25 23.88
C GLN A 118 3.17 0.91 24.00
N TYR A 119 4.11 0.62 23.10
CA TYR A 119 4.90 -0.59 23.13
C TYR A 119 6.02 -0.46 24.15
N ASP A 120 5.77 -0.92 25.37
CA ASP A 120 6.76 -1.05 26.46
C ASP A 120 7.69 -2.26 26.26
N GLY A 121 8.20 -2.47 25.03
CA GLY A 121 8.96 -3.67 24.65
C GLY A 121 10.09 -4.01 25.64
N GLU A 122 9.93 -5.14 26.33
CA GLU A 122 10.87 -5.86 27.19
C GLU A 122 12.12 -5.08 27.68
N GLU A 123 11.98 -4.39 28.81
CA GLU A 123 13.13 -4.12 29.69
C GLU A 123 12.83 -4.29 31.19
N GLU A 124 11.67 -4.82 31.59
CA GLU A 124 11.40 -5.04 33.02
C GLU A 124 11.89 -6.42 33.53
N TYR A 125 11.96 -7.45 32.68
CA TYR A 125 12.55 -8.75 33.04
C TYR A 125 13.16 -9.39 31.79
N GLY A 126 14.48 -9.62 31.76
CA GLY A 126 15.20 -10.27 30.65
C GLY A 126 14.84 -11.75 30.47
N PHE A 127 13.59 -12.02 30.12
CA PHE A 127 13.00 -13.33 29.93
C PHE A 127 12.18 -13.33 28.66
N MET A 128 12.62 -14.10 27.67
CA MET A 128 11.73 -14.48 26.58
C MET A 128 10.56 -15.26 27.18
N VAL A 129 9.34 -14.78 26.98
CA VAL A 129 8.13 -15.50 27.34
C VAL A 129 7.97 -16.64 26.33
N ASP A 130 8.53 -17.79 26.66
CA ASP A 130 8.38 -19.00 25.86
C ASP A 130 7.10 -19.75 26.29
N TRP A 131 6.43 -20.37 25.33
CA TRP A 131 5.16 -21.04 25.62
C TRP A 131 5.42 -22.36 26.35
N ASP A 132 5.03 -22.43 27.62
CA ASP A 132 5.17 -23.63 28.46
C ASP A 132 3.81 -24.35 28.63
N PRO A 133 3.67 -25.59 28.10
CA PRO A 133 2.44 -26.38 28.24
C PRO A 133 2.13 -26.78 29.68
N GLU A 134 3.10 -26.77 30.61
CA GLU A 134 2.90 -27.17 32.02
C GLU A 134 2.36 -26.01 32.89
N MET A 135 2.59 -24.76 32.49
CA MET A 135 2.19 -23.54 33.22
C MET A 135 0.91 -22.90 32.68
N SER A 136 -0.03 -23.69 32.18
CA SER A 136 -1.31 -23.22 31.60
C SER A 136 -1.18 -22.15 30.50
N GLY A 137 -0.01 -22.07 29.84
CA GLY A 137 0.21 -21.31 28.62
C GLY A 137 1.13 -20.09 28.69
N LEU A 138 1.69 -19.73 29.85
CA LEU A 138 2.73 -18.69 29.96
C LEU A 138 3.76 -19.10 31.03
N GLY A 139 4.91 -19.60 30.57
CA GLY A 139 6.06 -19.92 31.40
C GLY A 139 7.14 -18.86 31.22
N VAL A 140 7.63 -18.31 32.31
CA VAL A 140 8.76 -17.39 32.32
C VAL A 140 9.95 -18.34 32.55
N ALA A 141 10.82 -18.59 31.55
CA ALA A 141 12.02 -19.46 31.63
C ALA A 141 13.36 -18.67 31.78
N PRO A 142 14.16 -18.88 32.85
CA PRO A 142 15.33 -18.05 33.11
C PRO A 142 16.42 -18.22 32.07
N HIS A 143 16.98 -17.09 31.64
CA HIS A 143 18.15 -17.04 30.79
C HIS A 143 19.37 -17.57 31.56
N GLU A 144 19.59 -18.89 31.52
CA GLU A 144 20.82 -19.48 32.06
C GLU A 144 22.02 -19.00 31.22
N HIS A 145 22.85 -18.16 31.83
CA HIS A 145 24.16 -17.82 31.31
C HIS A 145 25.05 -19.06 31.32
N HIS A 146 25.13 -19.77 30.19
CA HIS A 146 26.23 -20.69 29.93
C HIS A 146 27.49 -19.89 29.62
N LEU A 147 28.39 -19.85 30.61
CA LEU A 147 29.80 -19.49 30.47
C LEU A 147 30.54 -20.43 29.51
#